data_AF-A0A377M5W8-F1
#
_entry.id   AF-A0A377M5W8-F1
#
_cell.length_a   1.000
_cell.length_b   1.000
_cell.length_c   1.000
_cell.angle_alpha   90.00
_cell.angle_beta   90.00
_cell.angle_gamma   90.00
#
_symmetry.space_group_name_H-M   'P 1'
#
loop_
_entity.id
_entity.type
_entity.pdbx_description
1 polymer ?
#
loop_
_entity_poly.entity_id
_entity_poly.type
_entity_poly.pdbx_seq_one_letter_code
_entity_poly.pdbx_strand_id
1 'polypeptide(L)' 'MTNITIYHNPACGTSRNTLEMIRNSGTEPEIILYLENPPSRDELIKLIADMGISVRALLRTNVEPYEQLGPGRRDIH' A
#
# COMPACT_ATOMS: atom_id res chain seq x y z
N MET A 1 3.89 -22.62 6.15
CA MET A 1 3.46 -21.41 6.88
C MET A 1 3.18 -20.35 5.84
N THR A 2 1.95 -19.83 5.81
CA THR A 2 1.60 -18.67 4.99
C THR A 2 2.19 -17.43 5.65
N ASN A 3 3.24 -16.86 5.05
CA ASN A 3 3.78 -15.59 5.50
C ASN A 3 2.91 -14.48 4.91
N ILE A 4 2.15 -13.77 5.75
CA ILE A 4 1.29 -12.65 5.33
C ILE A 4 1.97 -11.37 5.77
N THR A 5 2.17 -10.43 4.85
CA THR A 5 2.70 -9.10 5.14
C THR A 5 1.63 -8.06 4.83
N ILE A 6 1.44 -7.09 5.72
CA ILE A 6 0.53 -5.95 5.53
C ILE A 6 1.31 -4.63 5.58
N TYR A 7 1.21 -3.86 4.51
CA TYR A 7 1.64 -2.46 4.48
C TYR A 7 0.56 -1.60 5.13
N HIS A 8 0.79 -1.22 6.38
CA HIS A 8 -0.24 -0.70 7.28
C HIS A 8 -0.07 0.80 7.54
N ASN A 9 -1.19 1.53 7.58
CA ASN A 9 -1.28 2.87 8.12
C ASN A 9 -2.27 2.90 9.30
N PRO A 10 -1.80 3.06 10.56
CA PRO A 10 -2.65 3.08 11.75
C PRO A 10 -3.74 4.15 11.74
N ALA A 11 -3.55 5.26 11.02
CA ALA A 11 -4.53 6.33 10.90
C ALA A 11 -5.67 6.00 9.90
N CYS A 12 -5.51 5.00 9.03
CA CYS A 12 -6.49 4.65 8.00
C CYS A 12 -7.47 3.57 8.49
N GLY A 13 -8.77 3.90 8.51
CA GLY A 13 -9.83 2.97 8.96
C GLY A 13 -9.86 1.65 8.18
N THR A 14 -9.75 1.72 6.85
CA THR A 14 -9.68 0.52 5.99
C THR A 14 -8.48 -0.35 6.35
N SER A 15 -7.32 0.25 6.59
CA SER A 15 -6.09 -0.46 6.96
C SER A 15 -6.21 -1.18 8.30
N ARG A 16 -6.89 -0.57 9.28
CA ARG A 16 -7.19 -1.22 10.58
C ARG A 16 -8.15 -2.39 10.41
N ASN A 17 -9.23 -2.21 9.64
CA ASN A 17 -10.19 -3.28 9.39
C ASN A 17 -9.53 -4.47 8.69
N THR A 18 -8.66 -4.25 7.70
CA THR A 18 -7.92 -5.32 7.01
C THR A 18 -6.99 -6.07 7.97
N LEU A 19 -6.25 -5.36 8.84
CA LEU A 19 -5.39 -6.00 9.84
C LEU A 19 -6.19 -6.93 10.77
N GLU A 20 -7.33 -6.45 11.27
CA GLU A 20 -8.20 -7.26 12.13
C GLU A 20 -8.81 -8.45 11.40
N MET A 21 -9.16 -8.31 10.11
CA MET A 21 -9.63 -9.44 9.29
C MET A 21 -8.57 -10.53 9.15
N ILE A 22 -7.29 -10.16 8.96
CA ILE A 22 -6.18 -11.12 8.90
C ILE A 22 -6.00 -11.81 10.25
N ARG A 23 -6.01 -11.05 11.35
CA ARG A 23 -5.91 -11.62 12.71
C ARG A 23 -7.07 -12.57 13.03
N ASN A 24 -8.28 -12.20 12.63
CA ASN A 24 -9.48 -13.02 12.81
C ASN A 24 -9.46 -14.31 11.98
N SER A 25 -8.60 -14.42 10.96
CA SER A 25 -8.33 -15.69 10.26
C SER A 25 -7.33 -16.58 11.01
N GLY A 26 -6.89 -16.19 12.21
CA GLY A 26 -5.95 -16.94 13.05
C GLY A 26 -4.49 -16.79 12.66
N THR A 27 -4.15 -15.83 11.79
CA THR A 27 -2.76 -15.57 11.35
C THR A 27 -2.33 -14.19 11.82
N GLU A 28 -1.18 -14.10 12.50
CA GLU A 28 -0.56 -12.79 12.77
C GLU A 28 0.33 -12.42 11.58
N PRO A 29 0.06 -11.29 10.89
CA PRO A 29 0.87 -10.86 9.77
C PRO A 29 2.14 -10.12 10.22
N GLU A 30 3.13 -10.06 9.35
CA GLU A 30 4.19 -9.07 9.43
C GLU A 30 3.60 -7.69 9.11
N ILE A 31 3.80 -6.71 10.00
CA ILE A 31 3.26 -5.36 9.85
C ILE A 31 4.38 -4.40 9.45
N ILE A 32 4.26 -3.80 8.28
CA ILE A 32 5.18 -2.77 7.78
C ILE A 32 4.46 -1.42 7.80
N LEU A 33 4.94 -0.48 8.63
CA LEU A 33 4.47 0.90 8.64
C LEU A 33 5.04 1.65 7.43
N TYR A 34 4.38 1.57 6.28
CA TYR A 34 4.95 2.00 4.99
C TYR A 34 5.27 3.51 4.89
N LEU A 35 4.68 4.34 5.76
CA LEU A 35 5.01 5.76 5.83
C LEU A 35 6.36 6.02 6.52
N GLU A 36 6.78 5.11 7.40
CA GLU A 36 8.05 5.19 8.12
C GLU A 36 9.12 4.31 7.43
N ASN A 37 8.71 3.14 6.95
CA ASN A 37 9.55 2.12 6.31
C ASN A 37 8.98 1.82 4.92
N PRO A 38 9.15 2.75 3.95
CA PRO A 38 8.63 2.54 2.60
C PRO A 38 9.34 1.37 1.91
N PRO A 39 8.64 0.63 1.03
CA PRO A 39 9.27 -0.40 0.22
C PRO A 39 10.33 0.21 -0.71
N SER A 40 11.35 -0.57 -1.03
CA SER A 40 12.28 -0.22 -2.10
C SER A 40 11.56 -0.15 -3.45
N ARG A 41 12.22 0.47 -4.44
CA ARG A 41 11.67 0.59 -5.79
C ARG A 41 11.30 -0.78 -6.40
N ASP A 42 12.18 -1.76 -6.24
CA ASP A 42 11.99 -3.08 -6.85
C ASP A 42 10.88 -3.87 -6.15
N GLU A 43 10.76 -3.74 -4.82
CA GLU A 43 9.64 -4.29 -4.06
C GLU A 43 8.31 -3.65 -4.47
N LEU A 44 8.26 -2.32 -4.62
CA LEU A 44 7.06 -1.63 -5.06
C LEU A 44 6.61 -2.06 -6.46
N ILE A 45 7.55 -2.22 -7.41
CA ILE A 45 7.25 -2.73 -8.76
C ILE A 45 6.66 -4.13 -8.68
N LYS A 46 7.25 -5.00 -7.87
CA LYS A 46 6.74 -6.36 -7.67
C LYS A 46 5.33 -6.36 -7.07
N LEU A 47 5.08 -5.57 -6.02
CA LEU A 47 3.76 -5.46 -5.40
C LEU A 47 2.69 -5.01 -6.40
N ILE A 48 2.99 -4.01 -7.22
CA ILE A 48 2.07 -3.52 -8.24
C ILE A 48 1.76 -4.61 -9.28
N ALA A 49 2.79 -5.35 -9.72
CA ALA A 49 2.62 -6.46 -10.66
C ALA A 49 1.76 -7.58 -10.06
N ASP A 50 2.01 -7.96 -8.80
CA ASP A 50 1.28 -9.01 -8.09
C ASP A 50 -0.19 -8.60 -7.84
N MET A 51 -0.47 -7.31 -7.64
CA MET A 51 -1.83 -6.78 -7.49
C MET A 51 -2.62 -6.72 -8.80
N GLY A 52 -1.95 -6.80 -9.95
CA GLY A 52 -2.60 -6.73 -11.27
C GLY A 52 -3.27 -5.39 -11.59
N ILE A 53 -2.86 -4.31 -10.91
CA ILE A 53 -3.38 -2.95 -11.12
C ILE A 53 -2.33 -2.05 -11.77
N SER A 54 -2.77 -0.97 -12.41
CA SER A 54 -1.83 0.06 -12.89
C SER A 54 -1.21 0.83 -11.72
N VAL A 55 0.01 1.36 -11.92
CA VAL A 55 0.67 2.26 -10.95
C VAL A 55 -0.25 3.41 -10.54
N ARG A 56 -0.95 4.01 -11.51
CA ARG A 56 -1.87 5.12 -11.26
C ARG A 56 -3.06 4.72 -10.37
N ALA A 57 -3.53 3.49 -10.47
CA ALA A 57 -4.61 2.99 -9.61
C ALA A 57 -4.18 2.81 -8.14
N LEU A 58 -2.87 2.67 -7.88
CA LEU A 58 -2.32 2.61 -6.52
C LEU A 58 -2.17 4.00 -5.88
N LEU A 59 -2.10 5.08 -6.68
CA LEU A 59 -1.92 6.43 -6.15
C LEU A 59 -3.15 6.90 -5.37
N ARG A 60 -2.92 7.33 -4.12
CA ARG A 60 -3.94 8.04 -3.35
C ARG A 60 -4.05 9.46 -3.88
N THR A 61 -5.24 9.83 -4.36
CA THR A 61 -5.46 11.14 -5.02
C THR A 61 -5.74 12.29 -4.05
N ASN A 62 -6.25 11.98 -2.85
CA ASN A 62 -6.69 12.97 -1.87
C ASN A 62 -5.59 13.24 -0.82
N VAL A 63 -4.37 13.46 -1.27
CA VAL A 63 -3.22 13.81 -0.41
C VAL A 63 -2.44 14.96 -1.04
N GLU A 64 -1.91 15.82 -0.18
CA GLU A 64 -1.19 17.03 -0.58
C GLU A 64 -0.10 16.79 -1.65
N PRO A 65 0.74 15.73 -1.59
CA PRO A 65 1.73 15.48 -2.63
C PRO A 65 1.13 15.22 -4.02
N TYR A 66 -0.04 14.56 -4.09
CA TYR A 66 -0.70 14.29 -5.37
C TYR A 66 -1.27 15.57 -5.98
N GLU A 67 -1.83 16.44 -5.14
CA GLU A 67 -2.41 17.72 -5.56
C GLU A 67 -1.33 18.71 -6.03
N GLN A 68 -0.21 18.79 -5.31
CA GLN A 68 0.90 19.69 -5.65
C GLN A 68 1.69 19.26 -6.89
N LEU A 69 1.80 17.95 -7.14
CA LEU A 69 2.53 17.41 -8.30
C LEU A 69 1.67 17.35 -9.58
N GLY A 70 0.35 17.55 -9.44
CA GLY A 70 -0.63 17.69 -10.51
C GLY A 70 -1.08 16.34 -11.12
N PRO A 71 -2.39 16.07 -11.27
CA PRO A 71 -2.90 14.82 -11.88
C PRO A 71 -2.52 14.65 -13.37
N GLY A 72 -1.99 15.70 -14.01
CA GLY A 72 -1.68 15.80 -15.43
C GLY A 72 -0.30 15.29 -15.87
N ARG A 73 0.54 14.81 -14.96
CA ARG A 73 1.80 14.18 -15.33
C ARG A 73 1.53 12.80 -15.96
N ARG A 74 1.56 12.76 -17.29
CA ARG A 74 1.35 11.57 -18.16
C ARG A 74 2.62 10.69 -18.26
N ASP A 75 3.63 11.00 -17.48
CA ASP A 75 4.98 10.43 -17.45
C ASP A 75 5.18 9.35 -16.36
N ILE A 76 4.15 9.06 -15.55
CA ILE A 76 4.14 7.82 -14.75
C ILE A 76 3.80 6.62 -15.65
N HIS A 77 4.76 6.26 -16.51
CA HIS A 77 4.77 5.02 -17.28
C HIS A 77 5.46 3.89 -16.52
#